data_AF-A0A6N3I7V1-F1
#
_entry.id   AF-A0A6N3I7V1-F1
#
_cell.length_a   1.000
_cell.length_b   1.000
_cell.length_c   1.000
_cell.angle_alpha   90.00
_cell.angle_beta   90.00
_cell.angle_gamma   90.00
#
_symmetry.space_group_name_H-M   'P 1'
#
loop_
_entity.id
_entity.type
_entity.pdbx_description
1 polymer ?
#
loop_
_entity_poly.entity_id
_entity_poly.type
_entity_poly.pdbx_seq_one_letter_code
_entity_poly.pdbx_strand_id
1 'polypeptide(L)' 'MSQSISQAQCAPPENVIMHLYHTAAAMEHLAGTLPEGMDGLAHLIGKLGKNVEFCAILLDDARQMQKTRENENPALI' A
#
# COMPACT_ATOMS: atom_id res chain seq x y z
N MET A 1 -21.97 29.92 -7.61
CA MET A 1 -22.04 28.45 -7.42
C MET A 1 -20.63 27.97 -7.14
N SER A 2 -20.21 27.94 -5.87
CA SER A 2 -18.86 27.48 -5.49
C SER A 2 -18.93 25.99 -5.19
N GLN A 3 -18.28 25.17 -6.00
CA GLN A 3 -18.14 23.75 -5.77
C GLN A 3 -17.18 23.55 -4.59
N SER A 4 -17.73 23.17 -3.44
CA SER A 4 -16.94 22.66 -2.32
C SER A 4 -16.28 21.36 -2.77
N ILE A 5 -14.96 21.39 -2.95
CA ILE A 5 -14.15 20.19 -3.13
C ILE A 5 -14.29 19.41 -1.82
N SER A 6 -15.01 18.29 -1.87
CA SER A 6 -15.10 17.32 -0.78
C SER A 6 -13.69 17.03 -0.27
N GLN A 7 -13.43 17.39 0.99
CA GLN A 7 -12.34 16.80 1.74
C GLN A 7 -12.59 15.30 1.75
N ALA A 8 -11.94 14.56 0.85
CA ALA A 8 -11.78 13.13 1.03
C ALA A 8 -11.06 12.99 2.37
N GLN A 9 -11.81 12.60 3.39
CA GLN A 9 -11.29 12.33 4.73
C GLN A 9 -10.23 11.24 4.56
N CYS A 10 -8.98 11.66 4.50
CA CYS A 10 -7.80 10.81 4.56
C CYS A 10 -7.65 10.37 6.02
N ALA A 11 -8.67 9.71 6.56
CA ALA A 11 -8.52 8.95 7.78
C ALA A 11 -7.55 7.81 7.44
N PRO A 12 -6.38 7.70 8.10
CA PRO A 12 -5.47 6.62 7.81
C PRO A 12 -6.23 5.30 8.04
N PRO A 13 -6.26 4.40 7.05
CA PRO A 13 -6.99 3.15 7.21
C PRO A 13 -6.44 2.39 8.40
N GLU A 14 -7.32 1.76 9.19
CA GLU A 14 -6.97 0.97 10.38
C GLU A 14 -5.92 -0.11 10.08
N ASN A 15 -5.79 -0.51 8.81
CA ASN A 15 -4.77 -1.42 8.32
C ASN A 15 -4.07 -0.86 7.06
N VAL A 16 -3.13 0.07 7.29
CA VAL A 16 -2.29 0.69 6.25
C VAL A 16 -1.54 -0.35 5.41
N ILE A 17 -1.03 -1.42 6.03
CA ILE A 17 -0.31 -2.50 5.33
C ILE A 17 -1.23 -3.18 4.30
N MET A 18 -2.44 -3.54 4.70
CA MET A 18 -3.43 -4.15 3.80
C MET A 18 -3.80 -3.21 2.64
N HIS A 19 -3.93 -1.90 2.90
CA HIS A 19 -4.18 -0.92 1.85
C HIS A 19 -3.03 -0.81 0.84
N LEU A 20 -1.78 -0.93 1.30
CA LEU A 20 -0.62 -0.95 0.41
C LEU A 20 -0.64 -2.17 -0.51
N TYR A 21 -0.95 -3.37 0.03
CA TYR A 21 -1.12 -4.57 -0.80
C TYR A 21 -2.25 -4.41 -1.83
N HIS A 22 -3.41 -3.88 -1.43
CA HIS A 22 -4.50 -3.61 -2.37
C HIS A 22 -4.10 -2.60 -3.44
N THR A 23 -3.36 -1.56 -3.07
CA THR A 23 -2.88 -0.55 -4.00
C THR A 23 -1.91 -1.15 -5.00
N ALA A 24 -0.95 -1.96 -4.55
CA ALA A 24 -0.01 -2.66 -5.42
C ALA A 24 -0.73 -3.56 -6.43
N ALA A 25 -1.70 -4.36 -5.97
CA ALA A 25 -2.50 -5.24 -6.82
C ALA A 25 -3.35 -4.44 -7.83
N ALA A 26 -3.94 -3.32 -7.41
CA ALA A 26 -4.70 -2.44 -8.32
C ALA A 26 -3.80 -1.83 -9.42
N MET A 27 -2.56 -1.48 -9.08
CA MET A 27 -1.58 -0.97 -10.06
C MET A 27 -1.15 -2.06 -11.03
N GLU A 28 -0.87 -3.27 -10.56
CA GLU A 28 -0.54 -4.40 -11.44
C GLU A 28 -1.70 -4.71 -12.39
N HIS A 29 -2.93 -4.74 -11.88
CA HIS A 29 -4.12 -4.90 -12.70
C HIS A 29 -4.25 -3.78 -13.74
N LEU A 30 -4.10 -2.52 -13.32
CA LEU A 30 -4.16 -1.37 -14.22
C LEU A 30 -3.13 -1.49 -15.33
N ALA A 31 -1.89 -1.85 -15.01
CA ALA A 31 -0.83 -2.07 -16.00
C ALA A 31 -1.22 -3.15 -17.03
N GLY A 32 -1.89 -4.23 -16.61
CA GLY A 32 -2.37 -5.29 -17.49
C GLY A 32 -3.61 -4.94 -18.33
N THR A 33 -4.34 -3.89 -17.95
CA THR A 33 -5.54 -3.43 -18.69
C THR A 33 -5.28 -2.31 -19.69
N LEU A 34 -4.05 -1.81 -19.77
CA LEU A 34 -3.73 -0.71 -20.69
C LEU A 34 -3.75 -1.18 -22.15
N PRO A 35 -4.17 -0.29 -23.09
CA PRO A 35 -4.19 -0.60 -24.50
C PRO A 35 -2.80 -0.87 -25.08
N GLU A 36 -2.76 -1.66 -26.16
CA GLU A 36 -1.57 -1.85 -26.98
C GLU A 36 -1.04 -0.49 -27.47
N GLY A 37 0.27 -0.24 -27.30
CA GLY A 37 0.91 1.05 -27.56
C GLY A 37 1.16 1.91 -26.32
N MET A 38 0.68 1.50 -25.14
CA MET A 38 1.00 2.12 -23.85
C MET A 38 2.02 1.31 -23.03
N ASP A 39 2.83 0.46 -23.67
CA ASP A 39 3.75 -0.47 -23.00
C ASP A 39 4.70 0.21 -22.01
N GLY A 40 5.19 1.41 -22.36
CA GLY A 40 6.04 2.21 -21.46
C GLY A 40 5.32 2.63 -20.18
N LEU A 41 4.05 3.04 -20.28
CA LEU A 41 3.22 3.41 -19.13
C LEU A 41 2.85 2.18 -18.31
N ALA A 42 2.45 1.08 -18.95
CA ALA A 42 2.17 -0.20 -18.30
C ALA A 42 3.39 -0.69 -17.50
N HIS A 43 4.58 -0.62 -18.09
CA HIS A 43 5.82 -0.97 -17.41
C HIS A 43 6.08 -0.11 -16.18
N LEU A 44 5.90 1.22 -16.28
CA LEU A 44 6.10 2.14 -15.16
C LEU A 44 5.10 1.90 -14.02
N ILE A 45 3.82 1.69 -14.35
CA ILE A 45 2.78 1.40 -13.36
C ILE A 45 3.07 0.06 -12.66
N GLY A 46 3.41 -0.99 -13.41
CA GLY A 46 3.76 -2.28 -12.84
C GLY A 46 4.99 -2.21 -11.93
N LYS A 47 6.03 -1.45 -12.32
CA LYS A 47 7.20 -1.20 -11.48
C LYS A 47 6.85 -0.44 -10.19
N LEU A 48 5.94 0.54 -10.28
CA LEU A 48 5.47 1.28 -9.12
C LEU A 48 4.66 0.38 -8.18
N GLY A 49 3.78 -0.47 -8.71
CA GLY A 49 3.05 -1.47 -7.93
C GLY A 49 3.98 -2.38 -7.12
N LYS A 50 5.05 -2.89 -7.74
CA LYS A 50 6.07 -3.71 -7.05
C LYS A 50 6.80 -2.97 -5.94
N ASN A 51 7.10 -1.68 -6.11
CA ASN A 51 7.71 -0.88 -5.06
C ASN A 51 6.74 -0.67 -3.87
N VAL A 52 5.45 -0.47 -4.15
CA VAL A 52 4.42 -0.34 -3.11
C VAL A 52 4.25 -1.65 -2.35
N GLU A 53 4.21 -2.79 -3.05
CA GLU A 53 4.19 -4.14 -2.44
C GLU A 53 5.40 -4.35 -1.54
N PHE A 54 6.60 -4.01 -2.01
CA PHE A 54 7.82 -4.12 -1.21
C PHE A 54 7.76 -3.28 0.07
N CYS A 55 7.23 -2.05 0.01
CA CYS A 55 6.99 -1.24 1.20
C CYS A 55 6.00 -1.91 2.17
N ALA A 56 4.94 -2.55 1.65
CA ALA A 56 3.98 -3.28 2.48
C ALA A 56 4.63 -4.44 3.23
N ILE A 57 5.49 -5.22 2.55
CA ILE A 57 6.27 -6.32 3.14
C ILE A 57 7.16 -5.81 4.27
N LEU A 58 7.96 -4.76 4.02
CA LEU A 58 8.86 -4.19 5.04
C LEU A 58 8.11 -3.70 6.28
N LEU A 59 6.95 -3.08 6.09
CA LEU A 59 6.11 -2.59 7.18
C LEU A 59 5.47 -3.75 7.96
N ASP A 60 5.04 -4.81 7.29
CA ASP A 60 4.48 -5.99 7.94
C ASP A 60 5.55 -6.74 8.74
N ASP A 61 6.73 -6.94 8.18
CA ASP A 61 7.87 -7.53 8.88
C ASP A 61 8.23 -6.73 10.14
N ALA A 62 8.31 -5.40 10.03
CA ALA A 62 8.56 -4.53 11.17
C ALA A 62 7.48 -4.66 12.25
N ARG A 63 6.21 -4.74 11.85
CA ARG A 63 5.08 -4.94 12.77
C ARG A 63 5.16 -6.29 13.49
N GLN A 64 5.53 -7.36 12.79
CA GLN A 64 5.68 -8.69 13.39
C GLN A 64 6.87 -8.72 14.35
N MET A 65 8.00 -8.11 14.00
CA MET A 65 9.14 -7.98 14.91
C MET A 65 8.80 -7.20 16.18
N GLN A 66 7.99 -6.15 16.08
CA GLN A 66 7.49 -5.42 17.26
C GLN A 66 6.61 -6.31 18.14
N LYS A 67 5.65 -7.02 17.53
CA LYS A 67 4.74 -7.92 18.27
C LYS A 67 5.47 -9.03 19.00
N THR A 68 6.52 -9.61 18.38
CA THR A 68 7.36 -10.61 19.05
C THR A 68 8.08 -10.03 20.26
N ARG A 69 8.64 -8.82 20.15
CA ARG A 69 9.32 -8.14 21.28
C ARG A 69 8.38 -7.80 22.43
N GLU A 70 7.15 -7.41 22.14
CA GLU A 70 6.11 -7.14 23.15
C GLU A 70 5.69 -8.43 23.87
N ASN A 71 5.62 -9.56 23.15
CA ASN A 71 5.30 -10.87 23.75
C ASN A 71 6.45 -11.48 24.57
N GLU A 72 7.71 -11.14 24.29
CA GLU A 72 8.89 -11.65 25.01
C GLU A 72 9.18 -10.91 26.34
N ASN A 73 8.56 -9.75 26.59
CA ASN A 73 8.75 -9.00 27.84
C ASN A 73 7.43 -8.58 28.52
N PRO A 74 6.69 -9.51 29.14
CA PRO A 74 5.48 -9.18 29.91
C PRO A 74 5.75 -8.54 31.29
N ALA A 75 7.00 -8.24 31.66
CA ALA A 75 7.39 -8.00 33.06
C ALA A 75 7.65 -6.52 33.46
N LEU A 76 7.14 -5.54 32.72
CA LEU A 76 7.31 -4.10 33.04
C LEU A 76 5.99 -3.30 33.04
N ILE A 77 4.91 -3.91 33.52
CA ILE A 77 3.68 -3.20 33.94
C ILE A 77 3.35 -3.61 35.37
#